data_AF-A0A946UNJ3-F1
#
_entry.id   AF-A0A946UNJ3-F1
#
_cell.length_a   1.000
_cell.length_b   1.000
_cell.length_c   1.000
_cell.angle_alpha   90.00
_cell.angle_beta   90.00
_cell.angle_gamma   90.00
#
_symmetry.space_group_name_H-M   'P 1'
#
loop_
_entity.id
_entity.type
_entity.pdbx_description
1 polymer ?
#
loop_
_entity_poly.entity_id
_entity_poly.type
_entity_poly.pdbx_seq_one_letter_code
_entity_poly.pdbx_strand_id
1 'polypeptide(L)'
;MTQVLRIAALFFGLLSFAACEQPQSEQPGTMLADGFWHARITLPGGDIDTGLELKRTSAGYVGSLINGQERVAIDDVRISDDGVLLRFSAFDNEIRAQRIGTGLAGELILTKRHGELQSMPFAATPGAAKAEQPAAASDADMSGRWAVQFNEPDGSISPSIGEFSQRGSRLFGTFLNPNGDYRYLAGHVR
;
A
#
# COMPACT_ATOMS: atom_id res chain seq x y z
N MET A 1 31.18 -69.95 -56.83
CA MET A 1 29.88 -69.26 -57.02
C MET A 1 29.54 -68.54 -55.73
N THR A 2 29.13 -67.30 -55.89
CA THR A 2 29.29 -66.14 -54.99
C THR A 2 28.27 -66.14 -53.85
N GLN A 3 28.70 -65.96 -52.59
CA GLN A 3 27.79 -65.55 -51.50
C GLN A 3 27.92 -64.05 -51.25
N VAL A 4 26.79 -63.37 -51.31
CA VAL A 4 26.61 -61.92 -51.21
C VAL A 4 26.39 -61.53 -49.75
N LEU A 5 27.25 -60.65 -49.24
CA LEU A 5 27.16 -60.04 -47.92
C LEU A 5 26.02 -58.99 -47.92
N ARG A 6 25.01 -59.15 -47.06
CA ARG A 6 23.94 -58.15 -46.87
C ARG A 6 24.31 -57.21 -45.72
N ILE A 7 24.63 -55.96 -46.04
CA ILE A 7 24.81 -54.88 -45.08
C ILE A 7 23.44 -54.24 -44.85
N ALA A 8 22.89 -54.39 -43.64
CA ALA A 8 21.70 -53.66 -43.21
C ALA A 8 22.12 -52.29 -42.67
N ALA A 9 21.82 -51.22 -43.41
CA ALA A 9 22.01 -49.86 -42.96
C ALA A 9 20.80 -49.44 -42.11
N LEU A 10 21.00 -49.27 -40.79
CA LEU A 10 20.02 -48.61 -39.93
C LEU A 10 20.10 -47.09 -40.12
N PHE A 11 19.06 -46.52 -40.73
CA PHE A 11 18.82 -45.07 -40.74
C PHE A 11 18.29 -44.65 -39.36
N PHE A 12 19.11 -43.93 -38.59
CA PHE A 12 18.70 -43.28 -37.35
C PHE A 12 18.06 -41.93 -37.71
N GLY A 13 16.73 -41.87 -37.73
CA GLY A 13 15.97 -40.66 -38.00
C GLY A 13 16.04 -39.69 -36.82
N LEU A 14 16.60 -38.50 -37.04
CA LEU A 14 16.57 -37.38 -36.11
C LEU A 14 15.11 -36.86 -36.02
N LEU A 15 14.43 -37.13 -34.90
CA LEU A 15 13.17 -36.45 -34.57
C LEU A 15 13.48 -35.05 -34.04
N SER A 16 13.25 -34.03 -34.86
CA SER A 16 13.25 -32.63 -34.45
C SER A 16 11.98 -32.34 -33.66
N PHE A 17 12.06 -32.32 -32.33
CA PHE A 17 11.01 -31.77 -31.48
C PHE A 17 11.00 -30.25 -31.64
N ALA A 18 10.10 -29.74 -32.49
CA ALA A 18 9.71 -28.34 -32.47
C ALA A 18 8.90 -28.09 -31.18
N ALA A 19 9.58 -27.62 -30.13
CA ALA A 19 8.92 -27.10 -28.95
C ALA A 19 8.25 -25.77 -29.32
N CYS A 20 6.94 -25.81 -29.55
CA CYS A 20 6.13 -24.60 -29.57
C CYS A 20 6.16 -23.99 -28.17
N GLU A 21 6.92 -22.92 -28.00
CA GLU A 21 6.87 -22.08 -26.82
C GLU A 21 5.54 -21.33 -26.84
N GLN A 22 4.54 -21.87 -26.14
CA GLN A 22 3.26 -21.19 -25.96
C GLN A 22 3.48 -19.94 -25.10
N PRO A 23 3.04 -18.75 -25.53
CA PRO A 23 3.09 -17.56 -24.69
C PRO A 23 2.28 -17.83 -23.42
N GLN A 24 2.94 -17.69 -22.25
CA GLN A 24 2.28 -17.84 -20.96
C GLN A 24 1.18 -16.78 -20.85
N SER A 25 -0.07 -17.23 -20.88
CA SER A 25 -1.23 -16.43 -20.53
C SER A 25 -1.09 -16.00 -19.06
N GLU A 26 -1.01 -14.69 -18.80
CA GLU A 26 -1.05 -14.11 -17.45
C GLU A 26 -2.25 -14.70 -16.69
N GLN A 27 -2.00 -15.41 -15.58
CA GLN A 27 -3.07 -16.01 -14.81
C GLN A 27 -3.91 -14.92 -14.10
N PRO A 28 -5.24 -15.00 -14.17
CA PRO A 28 -6.15 -13.99 -13.59
C PRO A 28 -6.07 -13.84 -12.04
N GLY A 29 -5.25 -14.64 -11.35
CA GLY A 29 -5.05 -14.59 -9.89
C GLY A 29 -3.86 -13.76 -9.39
N THR A 30 -2.98 -13.26 -10.28
CA THR A 30 -1.77 -12.50 -9.89
C THR A 30 -1.91 -10.98 -10.03
N MET A 31 -3.02 -10.51 -10.61
CA MET A 31 -3.23 -9.08 -10.87
C MET A 31 -4.03 -8.41 -9.75
N LEU A 32 -3.64 -7.18 -9.40
CA LEU A 32 -4.43 -6.32 -8.54
C LEU A 32 -5.37 -5.46 -9.41
N ALA A 33 -6.54 -5.14 -8.88
CA ALA A 33 -7.44 -4.21 -9.53
C ALA A 33 -6.81 -2.81 -9.61
N ASP A 34 -6.88 -2.20 -10.80
CA ASP A 34 -6.52 -0.80 -11.02
C ASP A 34 -7.56 0.14 -10.39
N GLY A 35 -7.08 1.29 -9.92
CA GLY A 35 -7.90 2.36 -9.38
C GLY A 35 -7.87 2.45 -7.86
N PHE A 36 -8.97 2.93 -7.30
CA PHE A 36 -9.08 3.25 -5.88
C PHE A 36 -9.42 2.03 -5.04
N TRP A 37 -8.91 2.03 -3.82
CA TRP A 37 -9.13 1.04 -2.78
C TRP A 37 -9.49 1.76 -1.48
N HIS A 38 -10.56 1.34 -0.83
CA HIS A 38 -10.87 1.76 0.53
C HIS A 38 -9.91 1.05 1.47
N ALA A 39 -8.97 1.78 2.04
CA ALA A 39 -7.98 1.26 2.95
C ALA A 39 -8.32 1.63 4.40
N ARG A 40 -7.88 0.79 5.32
CA ARG A 40 -8.00 1.00 6.76
C ARG A 40 -6.71 0.64 7.45
N ILE A 41 -6.29 1.48 8.38
CA ILE A 41 -5.19 1.21 9.30
C ILE A 41 -5.77 1.21 10.72
N THR A 42 -5.57 0.14 11.47
CA THR A 42 -6.07 0.05 12.85
C THR A 42 -5.01 0.49 13.84
N LEU A 43 -5.34 1.48 14.67
CA LEU A 43 -4.50 1.96 15.77
C LEU A 43 -5.16 1.63 17.13
N PRO A 44 -4.39 1.65 18.23
CA PRO A 44 -4.96 1.55 19.58
C PRO A 44 -6.04 2.60 19.87
N GLY A 45 -5.91 3.80 19.27
CA GLY A 45 -6.85 4.90 19.42
C GLY A 45 -8.05 4.88 18.46
N GLY A 46 -8.16 3.87 17.60
CA GLY A 46 -9.23 3.73 16.61
C GLY A 46 -8.74 3.53 15.19
N ASP A 47 -9.69 3.31 14.28
CA ASP A 47 -9.39 3.08 12.87
C ASP A 47 -9.16 4.40 12.10
N ILE A 48 -8.17 4.39 11.22
CA ILE A 48 -7.99 5.40 10.17
C ILE A 48 -8.55 4.81 8.87
N ASP A 49 -9.68 5.34 8.41
CA ASP A 49 -10.17 5.09 7.05
C ASP A 49 -9.42 6.02 6.07
N THR A 50 -8.73 5.42 5.10
CA THR A 50 -7.83 6.08 4.13
C THR A 50 -8.06 5.51 2.72
N GLY A 51 -7.37 6.04 1.72
CA GLY A 51 -7.41 5.55 0.35
C GLY A 51 -6.07 4.93 -0.06
N LEU A 52 -6.12 3.86 -0.84
CA LEU A 52 -4.98 3.38 -1.62
C LEU A 52 -5.35 3.49 -3.09
N GLU A 53 -4.49 4.06 -3.91
CA GLU A 53 -4.67 4.07 -5.37
C GLU A 53 -3.57 3.25 -6.01
N LEU A 54 -3.93 2.28 -6.84
CA LEU A 54 -3.00 1.43 -7.59
C LEU A 54 -3.21 1.65 -9.08
N LYS A 55 -2.12 1.71 -9.82
CA LYS A 55 -2.15 1.87 -11.27
C LYS A 55 -1.16 0.93 -11.92
N ARG A 56 -1.67 0.06 -12.80
CA ARG A 56 -0.83 -0.73 -13.70
C ARG A 56 -0.11 0.17 -14.71
N THR A 57 1.14 -0.15 -14.94
CA THR A 57 2.04 0.45 -15.92
C THR A 57 2.65 -0.67 -16.77
N SER A 58 3.42 -0.32 -17.80
CA SER A 58 4.19 -1.31 -18.57
C SER A 58 5.28 -2.00 -17.76
N ALA A 59 5.72 -1.42 -16.63
CA ALA A 59 6.80 -1.92 -15.78
C ALA A 59 6.31 -2.63 -14.51
N GLY A 60 5.00 -2.77 -14.31
CA GLY A 60 4.41 -3.31 -13.07
C GLY A 60 3.33 -2.37 -12.53
N TYR A 61 3.30 -2.15 -11.21
CA TYR A 61 2.36 -1.24 -10.58
C TYR A 61 3.09 -0.07 -9.91
N VAL A 62 2.43 1.07 -9.88
CA VAL A 62 2.74 2.18 -8.98
C VAL A 62 1.49 2.50 -8.17
N GLY A 63 1.65 3.21 -7.06
CA GLY A 63 0.50 3.58 -6.26
C GLY A 63 0.69 4.82 -5.40
N SER A 64 -0.32 5.09 -4.59
CA SER A 64 -0.27 6.12 -3.56
C SER A 64 -1.18 5.78 -2.39
N LEU A 65 -0.71 6.01 -1.17
CA LEU A 65 -1.55 6.05 0.03
C LEU A 65 -2.06 7.48 0.23
N ILE A 66 -3.34 7.64 0.55
CA ILE A 66 -4.04 8.93 0.52
C ILE A 66 -4.42 9.32 1.95
N ASN A 67 -3.76 10.33 2.50
CA ASN A 67 -4.03 10.87 3.83
C ASN A 67 -4.60 12.29 3.71
N GLY A 68 -5.92 12.40 3.69
CA GLY A 68 -6.60 13.67 3.43
C GLY A 68 -6.25 14.23 2.05
N GLN A 69 -5.51 15.35 2.02
CA GLN A 69 -5.05 15.97 0.78
C GLN A 69 -3.67 15.46 0.34
N GLU A 70 -2.94 14.75 1.22
CA GLU A 70 -1.63 14.20 0.91
C GLU A 70 -1.74 12.87 0.16
N ARG A 71 -0.86 12.71 -0.82
CA ARG A 71 -0.67 11.45 -1.56
C ARG A 71 0.77 11.02 -1.37
N VAL A 72 0.96 9.95 -0.60
CA VAL A 72 2.27 9.36 -0.34
C VAL A 72 2.57 8.33 -1.42
N ALA A 73 3.58 8.58 -2.23
CA ALA A 73 3.92 7.72 -3.36
C ALA A 73 4.36 6.32 -2.91
N ILE A 74 3.91 5.32 -3.67
CA ILE A 74 4.35 3.93 -3.60
C ILE A 74 5.00 3.63 -4.95
N ASP A 75 6.32 3.53 -4.95
CA ASP A 75 7.16 3.44 -6.15
C ASP A 75 7.75 2.04 -6.38
N ASP A 76 7.62 1.13 -5.41
CA ASP A 76 7.97 -0.28 -5.54
C ASP A 76 6.81 -1.16 -5.10
N VAL A 77 6.11 -1.73 -6.07
CA VAL A 77 5.01 -2.68 -5.88
C VAL A 77 5.45 -4.05 -6.38
N ARG A 78 5.51 -5.01 -5.46
CA ARG A 78 5.85 -6.40 -5.79
C ARG A 78 4.69 -7.31 -5.46
N ILE A 79 4.38 -8.19 -6.39
CA ILE A 79 3.32 -9.16 -6.26
C ILE A 79 3.93 -10.54 -6.51
N SER A 80 3.74 -11.44 -5.55
CA SER A 80 4.13 -12.84 -5.64
C SER A 80 3.02 -13.73 -5.09
N ASP A 81 3.27 -15.04 -5.04
CA ASP A 81 2.39 -16.00 -4.38
C ASP A 81 2.38 -15.81 -2.85
N ASP A 82 3.49 -15.30 -2.29
CA ASP A 82 3.63 -15.01 -0.85
C ASP A 82 2.91 -13.72 -0.41
N GLY A 83 2.43 -12.91 -1.37
CA GLY A 83 1.61 -11.74 -1.11
C GLY A 83 1.95 -10.51 -1.96
N VAL A 84 1.65 -9.35 -1.39
CA VAL A 84 1.82 -8.03 -1.98
C VAL A 84 2.70 -7.20 -1.05
N LEU A 85 3.76 -6.63 -1.62
CA LEU A 85 4.63 -5.67 -0.96
C LEU A 85 4.47 -4.31 -1.65
N LEU A 86 4.13 -3.28 -0.87
CA LEU A 86 4.06 -1.89 -1.32
C LEU A 86 5.09 -1.09 -0.52
N ARG A 87 6.13 -0.56 -1.15
CA ARG A 87 7.15 0.24 -0.46
C ARG A 87 7.02 1.73 -0.76
N PHE A 88 7.30 2.52 0.25
CA PHE A 88 7.34 3.97 0.20
C PHE A 88 8.80 4.41 0.28
N SER A 89 9.55 4.42 -0.83
CA SER A 89 11.01 4.58 -0.78
C SER A 89 11.48 5.89 -0.14
N ALA A 90 10.65 6.93 -0.13
CA ALA A 90 10.99 8.20 0.54
C ALA A 90 10.99 8.12 2.07
N PHE A 91 10.39 7.08 2.67
CA PHE A 91 10.17 6.99 4.12
C PHE A 91 10.60 5.65 4.73
N ASP A 92 11.18 4.73 3.94
CA ASP A 92 11.50 3.36 4.36
C ASP A 92 10.32 2.63 5.04
N ASN A 93 9.10 2.95 4.63
CA ASN A 93 7.89 2.30 5.10
C ASN A 93 7.45 1.23 4.10
N GLU A 94 6.70 0.24 4.57
CA GLU A 94 6.18 -0.83 3.73
C GLU A 94 4.75 -1.22 4.15
N ILE A 95 3.92 -1.62 3.19
CA ILE A 95 2.74 -2.44 3.45
C ILE A 95 3.05 -3.86 2.97
N ARG A 96 2.86 -4.83 3.86
CA ARG A 96 2.96 -6.27 3.55
C ARG A 96 1.58 -6.87 3.72
N ALA A 97 1.00 -7.40 2.65
CA ALA A 97 -0.37 -7.90 2.67
C ALA A 97 -0.53 -9.19 1.88
N GLN A 98 -1.53 -9.98 2.24
CA GLN A 98 -2.01 -11.12 1.46
C GLN A 98 -3.34 -10.76 0.79
N ARG A 99 -3.62 -11.43 -0.33
CA ARG A 99 -4.94 -11.33 -0.99
C ARG A 99 -5.98 -12.10 -0.18
N ILE A 100 -7.07 -11.43 0.17
CA ILE A 100 -8.23 -12.04 0.84
C ILE A 100 -9.47 -11.75 -0.01
N GLY A 101 -9.89 -12.73 -0.80
CA GLY A 101 -10.90 -12.52 -1.84
C GLY A 101 -10.41 -11.51 -2.88
N THR A 102 -11.16 -10.41 -3.06
CA THR A 102 -10.75 -9.28 -3.91
C THR A 102 -9.95 -8.22 -3.15
N GLY A 103 -9.84 -8.34 -1.82
CA GLY A 103 -9.18 -7.39 -0.93
C GLY A 103 -7.73 -7.75 -0.60
N LEU A 104 -7.11 -6.89 0.21
CA LEU A 104 -5.81 -7.07 0.82
C LEU A 104 -5.94 -7.01 2.34
N ALA A 105 -5.18 -7.84 3.06
CA ALA A 105 -5.06 -7.76 4.51
C ALA A 105 -3.62 -8.05 4.94
N GLY A 106 -3.12 -7.31 5.92
CA GLY A 106 -1.77 -7.46 6.44
C GLY A 106 -1.39 -6.31 7.35
N GLU A 107 -0.21 -5.73 7.14
CA GLU A 107 0.36 -4.71 8.04
C GLU A 107 1.00 -3.56 7.27
N LEU A 108 0.79 -2.34 7.78
CA LEU A 108 1.62 -1.18 7.51
C LEU A 108 2.77 -1.16 8.54
N ILE A 109 3.99 -1.19 8.04
CA ILE A 109 5.22 -1.18 8.83
C ILE A 109 5.90 0.17 8.62
N LEU A 110 6.05 0.91 9.70
CA LEU A 110 6.78 2.19 9.71
C LEU A 110 8.18 1.98 10.28
N THR A 111 9.18 2.52 9.60
CA THR A 111 10.55 2.59 10.13
C THR A 111 10.71 3.89 10.90
N LYS A 112 10.90 3.78 12.21
CA LYS A 112 11.10 4.91 13.13
C LYS A 112 12.59 5.26 13.24
N ARG A 113 12.87 6.29 14.04
CA ARG A 113 14.24 6.67 14.39
C ARG A 113 14.97 5.44 14.96
N HIS A 114 16.26 5.34 14.66
CA HIS A 114 17.11 4.22 15.08
C HIS A 114 16.70 2.84 14.53
N GLY A 115 15.83 2.78 13.53
CA GLY A 115 15.45 1.52 12.86
C GLY A 115 14.41 0.70 13.62
N GLU A 116 13.78 1.27 14.65
CA GLU A 116 12.65 0.62 15.33
C GLU A 116 11.47 0.47 14.35
N LEU A 117 10.83 -0.70 14.34
CA LEU A 117 9.70 -0.97 13.47
C LEU A 117 8.39 -0.85 14.25
N GLN A 118 7.48 -0.01 13.77
CA GLN A 118 6.10 0.03 14.25
C GLN A 118 5.19 -0.66 13.22
N SER A 119 4.53 -1.74 13.63
CA SER A 119 3.54 -2.44 12.80
C SER A 119 2.11 -2.05 13.18
N MET A 120 1.24 -1.89 12.18
CA MET A 120 -0.18 -1.61 12.35
C MET A 120 -1.01 -2.45 11.37
N PRO A 121 -2.11 -3.07 11.81
CA PRO A 121 -2.98 -3.82 10.90
C PRO A 121 -3.49 -2.93 9.75
N PHE A 122 -3.44 -3.49 8.55
CA PHE A 122 -3.85 -2.86 7.30
C PHE A 122 -4.86 -3.76 6.58
N ALA A 123 -5.92 -3.17 6.06
CA ALA A 123 -6.84 -3.82 5.16
C ALA A 123 -7.22 -2.88 4.01
N ALA A 124 -7.45 -3.42 2.81
CA ALA A 124 -7.94 -2.64 1.68
C ALA A 124 -8.91 -3.44 0.80
N THR A 125 -9.95 -2.79 0.29
CA THR A 125 -10.89 -3.37 -0.67
C THR A 125 -11.04 -2.47 -1.90
N PRO A 126 -11.09 -3.04 -3.12
CA PRO A 126 -11.21 -2.24 -4.32
C PRO A 126 -12.60 -1.59 -4.39
N GLY A 127 -12.66 -0.35 -4.87
CA GLY A 127 -13.91 0.39 -4.96
C GLY A 127 -13.79 1.72 -5.70
N ALA A 128 -14.93 2.35 -5.99
CA ALA A 128 -14.90 3.70 -6.52
C ALA A 128 -14.41 4.67 -5.44
N ALA A 129 -13.59 5.66 -5.82
CA ALA A 129 -13.30 6.78 -4.94
C ALA A 129 -14.63 7.41 -4.50
N LYS A 130 -14.83 7.56 -3.19
CA LYS A 130 -16.00 8.29 -2.69
C LYS A 130 -15.86 9.73 -3.16
N ALA A 131 -16.91 10.25 -3.80
CA ALA A 131 -17.02 11.69 -4.01
C ALA A 131 -16.87 12.37 -2.65
N GLU A 132 -16.14 13.48 -2.61
CA GLU A 132 -16.07 14.28 -1.40
C GLU A 132 -17.49 14.74 -1.05
N GLN A 133 -18.05 14.17 0.01
CA GLN A 133 -19.32 14.64 0.54
C GLN A 133 -19.09 16.00 1.23
N PRO A 134 -20.03 16.94 1.09
CA PRO A 134 -20.04 18.13 1.93
C PRO A 134 -19.93 17.69 3.38
N ALA A 135 -18.97 18.27 4.09
CA ALA A 135 -18.82 17.97 5.51
C ALA A 135 -20.12 18.38 6.22
N ALA A 136 -20.67 17.47 7.03
CA ALA A 136 -21.84 17.77 7.85
C ALA A 136 -21.55 19.00 8.74
N ALA A 137 -22.60 19.72 9.14
CA ALA A 137 -22.43 20.73 10.19
C ALA A 137 -21.89 20.05 11.46
N SER A 138 -21.00 20.74 12.16
CA SER A 138 -20.50 20.34 13.47
C SER A 138 -20.80 21.45 14.45
N ASP A 139 -21.26 21.09 15.65
CA ASP A 139 -21.56 22.05 16.72
C ASP A 139 -20.31 22.54 17.46
N ALA A 140 -19.14 21.96 17.16
CA ALA A 140 -17.85 22.34 17.71
C ALA A 140 -16.93 22.92 16.63
N ASP A 141 -16.12 23.91 16.99
CA ASP A 141 -15.03 24.44 16.15
C ASP A 141 -13.69 24.15 16.83
N MET A 142 -12.90 23.30 16.18
CA MET A 142 -11.56 22.88 16.62
C MET A 142 -10.46 23.69 15.92
N SER A 143 -10.81 24.65 15.07
CA SER A 143 -9.84 25.45 14.31
C SER A 143 -8.97 26.31 15.24
N GLY A 144 -7.71 26.51 14.85
CA GLY A 144 -6.77 27.37 15.55
C GLY A 144 -5.55 26.62 16.08
N ARG A 145 -4.82 27.31 16.96
CA ARG A 145 -3.57 26.82 17.55
C ARG A 145 -3.79 26.44 19.00
N TRP A 146 -3.37 25.25 19.37
CA TRP A 146 -3.59 24.65 20.68
C TRP A 146 -2.27 24.30 21.33
N ALA A 147 -2.10 24.63 22.61
CA ALA A 147 -0.99 24.10 23.40
C ALA A 147 -1.27 22.63 23.73
N VAL A 148 -0.33 21.75 23.37
CA VAL A 148 -0.47 20.30 23.48
C VAL A 148 0.74 19.73 24.20
N GLN A 149 0.52 18.66 24.97
CA GLN A 149 1.58 17.89 25.60
C GLN A 149 1.43 16.42 25.22
N PHE A 150 2.46 15.86 24.58
CA PHE A 150 2.56 14.42 24.38
C PHE A 150 3.26 13.81 25.58
N ASN A 151 2.64 12.77 26.15
CA ASN A 151 3.20 12.00 27.26
C ASN A 151 3.69 10.68 26.69
N GLU A 152 4.99 10.46 26.72
CA GLU A 152 5.59 9.23 26.24
C GLU A 152 5.55 8.13 27.30
N PRO A 153 5.61 6.84 26.90
CA PRO A 153 5.60 5.72 27.87
C PRO A 153 6.74 5.75 28.89
N ASP A 154 7.86 6.40 28.57
CA ASP A 154 9.01 6.57 29.46
C ASP A 154 8.83 7.71 30.49
N GLY A 155 7.68 8.39 30.45
CA GLY A 155 7.33 9.51 31.33
C GLY A 155 7.84 10.87 30.85
N SER A 156 8.52 10.94 29.70
CA SER A 156 8.92 12.21 29.11
C SER A 156 7.71 12.97 28.56
N ILE A 157 7.77 14.30 28.64
CA ILE A 157 6.73 15.20 28.15
C ILE A 157 7.29 16.04 27.02
N SER A 158 6.64 15.98 25.86
CA SER A 158 7.00 16.78 24.69
C SER A 158 5.96 17.87 24.45
N PRO A 159 6.27 19.15 24.74
CA PRO A 159 5.38 20.25 24.41
C PRO A 159 5.29 20.45 22.90
N SER A 160 4.08 20.69 22.40
CA SER A 160 3.80 20.84 20.97
C SER A 160 2.68 21.86 20.75
N ILE A 161 2.55 22.31 19.51
CA ILE A 161 1.45 23.17 19.07
C ILE A 161 0.61 22.37 18.06
N GLY A 162 -0.64 22.09 18.41
CA GLY A 162 -1.62 21.59 17.44
C GLY A 162 -2.11 22.74 16.60
N GLU A 163 -2.03 22.65 15.27
CA GLU A 163 -2.57 23.64 14.34
C GLU A 163 -3.62 22.99 13.47
N PHE A 164 -4.87 23.44 13.61
CA PHE A 164 -6.02 22.83 12.95
C PHE A 164 -6.83 23.83 12.14
N SER A 165 -7.39 23.33 11.03
CA SER A 165 -8.37 24.01 10.20
C SER A 165 -9.55 23.08 9.98
N GLN A 166 -10.75 23.58 10.26
CA GLN A 166 -11.99 22.82 10.13
C GLN A 166 -12.85 23.33 8.98
N ARG A 167 -13.53 22.41 8.28
CA ARG A 167 -14.58 22.70 7.29
C ARG A 167 -15.76 21.79 7.56
N GLY A 168 -16.85 22.30 8.14
CA GLY A 168 -17.95 21.48 8.65
C GLY A 168 -17.41 20.48 9.68
N SER A 169 -17.67 19.19 9.52
CA SER A 169 -17.10 18.14 10.37
C SER A 169 -15.69 17.71 9.96
N ARG A 170 -15.13 18.13 8.81
CA ARG A 170 -13.77 17.73 8.41
C ARG A 170 -12.74 18.57 9.15
N LEU A 171 -11.78 17.91 9.77
CA LEU A 171 -10.66 18.52 10.47
C LEU A 171 -9.36 18.19 9.74
N PHE A 172 -8.55 19.20 9.50
CA PHE A 172 -7.20 19.08 8.96
C PHE A 172 -6.23 19.71 9.94
N GLY A 173 -4.99 19.22 9.98
CA GLY A 173 -3.98 19.91 10.78
C GLY A 173 -2.68 19.15 10.91
N THR A 174 -1.88 19.59 11.88
CA THR A 174 -0.60 18.98 12.25
C THR A 174 -0.29 19.26 13.71
N PHE A 175 0.73 18.59 14.24
CA PHE A 175 1.38 18.97 15.49
C PHE A 175 2.79 19.44 15.17
N LEU A 176 3.13 20.63 15.67
CA LEU A 176 4.45 21.23 15.58
C LEU A 176 5.20 20.99 16.89
N ASN A 177 6.36 20.36 16.83
CA ASN A 177 7.26 20.20 17.96
C ASN A 177 8.63 20.84 17.65
N PRO A 178 9.53 20.99 18.63
CA PRO A 178 10.86 21.58 18.39
C PRO A 178 11.72 20.81 17.36
N ASN A 179 11.38 19.54 17.09
CA ASN A 179 12.11 18.65 16.21
C ASN A 179 11.50 18.55 14.80
N GLY A 180 10.41 19.28 14.52
CA GLY A 180 9.68 19.24 13.25
C GLY A 180 8.17 19.20 13.42
N ASP A 181 7.46 18.81 12.36
CA ASP A 181 6.01 18.65 12.35
C ASP A 181 5.59 17.19 12.11
N TYR A 182 4.34 16.87 12.43
CA TYR A 182 3.72 15.55 12.25
C TYR A 182 3.09 15.39 10.87
N ARG A 183 3.41 16.30 9.92
CA ARG A 183 2.84 16.41 8.59
C ARG A 183 1.31 16.47 8.61
N TYR A 184 0.68 15.97 7.55
CA TYR A 184 -0.74 16.11 7.29
C TYR A 184 -1.54 15.15 8.14
N LEU A 185 -2.48 15.68 8.92
CA LEU A 185 -3.51 14.94 9.60
C LEU A 185 -4.86 15.33 9.00
N ALA A 186 -5.70 14.33 8.77
CA ALA A 186 -7.07 14.51 8.33
C ALA A 186 -8.00 13.62 9.15
N GLY A 187 -9.14 14.15 9.53
CA GLY A 187 -10.13 13.44 10.33
C GLY A 187 -11.48 14.14 10.35
N HIS A 188 -12.32 13.73 11.30
CA HIS A 188 -13.64 14.29 11.48
C HIS A 188 -13.92 14.63 12.94
N VAL A 189 -14.53 15.79 13.17
CA VAL A 189 -15.18 16.15 14.45
C VAL A 189 -16.53 15.42 14.52
N ARG A 190 -16.80 14.75 15.63
CA ARG A 190 -18.01 13.95 15.88
C ARG A 190 -18.60 14.30 17.23
#